data_AF-A0A420TBQ0-F1
#
_entry.id   AF-A0A420TBQ0-F1
#
_cell.length_a   1.000
_cell.length_b   1.000
_cell.length_c   1.000
_cell.angle_alpha   90.00
_cell.angle_beta   90.00
_cell.angle_gamma   90.00
#
_symmetry.space_group_name_H-M   'P 1'
#
loop_
_entity.id
_entity.type
_entity.pdbx_description
1 polymer ?
#
loop_
_entity_poly.entity_id
_entity_poly.type
_entity_poly.pdbx_seq_one_letter_code
_entity_poly.pdbx_strand_id
1 'polypeptide(L)'
;MAYNLGLNVDPRTWDIPSLEQKRRKRLWWAVYVYDKWFLLLGLMHGLNLTPILPRSATALGRPSLVDDSQMDVEPLLESDFMEGNCDGVETDVPLQYRTSVSMASLSIILSDLLKTFYTIKSKQEWLKHRSAEKLFSEYARLDRSLTSWEEESLIPLLQVRAYPDPIGTSHLFFVPVTDITQSLTRQAPSY
;
A
#
# COMPACT_ATOMS: atom_id res chain seq x y z
N MET A 1 11.26 15.82 -2.25
CA MET A 1 10.93 16.19 -3.63
C MET A 1 9.42 16.24 -3.86
N ALA A 2 8.65 15.17 -3.58
CA ALA A 2 7.19 15.15 -3.79
C ALA A 2 6.42 16.25 -3.03
N TYR A 3 6.73 16.47 -1.75
CA TYR A 3 6.15 17.58 -0.96
C TYR A 3 6.49 18.96 -1.53
N ASN A 4 7.70 19.15 -2.05
CA ASN A 4 8.10 20.43 -2.64
C ASN A 4 7.34 20.74 -3.93
N LEU A 5 6.80 19.71 -4.59
CA LEU A 5 5.96 19.83 -5.78
C LEU A 5 4.47 19.96 -5.42
N GLY A 6 4.11 19.92 -4.13
CA GLY A 6 2.74 20.01 -3.65
C GLY A 6 1.86 18.82 -4.06
N LEU A 7 2.46 17.67 -4.40
CA LEU A 7 1.70 16.50 -4.86
C LEU A 7 0.81 15.88 -3.77
N ASN A 8 1.08 16.19 -2.51
CA ASN A 8 0.33 15.73 -1.35
C ASN A 8 -0.98 16.50 -1.11
N VAL A 9 -1.22 17.59 -1.86
CA VAL A 9 -2.42 18.44 -1.74
C VAL A 9 -3.37 18.10 -2.87
N ASP A 10 -4.67 18.03 -2.58
CA ASP A 10 -5.69 17.78 -3.60
C ASP A 10 -5.73 18.94 -4.62
N PRO A 11 -5.44 18.68 -5.92
CA PRO A 11 -5.40 19.71 -6.94
C PRO A 11 -6.79 20.19 -7.41
N ARG A 12 -7.90 19.65 -6.89
CA ARG A 12 -9.27 20.00 -7.34
C ARG A 12 -9.64 21.48 -7.20
N THR A 13 -9.09 22.14 -6.20
CA THR A 13 -9.35 23.56 -5.93
C THR A 13 -8.48 24.50 -6.78
N TRP A 14 -7.52 23.94 -7.53
CA TRP A 14 -6.57 24.73 -8.28
C TRP A 14 -7.10 25.06 -9.67
N ASP A 15 -6.71 26.24 -10.16
CA ASP A 15 -7.03 26.71 -11.51
C ASP A 15 -6.12 26.05 -12.56
N ILE A 16 -6.27 24.72 -12.71
CA ILE A 16 -5.55 23.90 -13.70
C ILE A 16 -6.52 22.94 -14.39
N PRO A 17 -6.21 22.50 -15.63
CA PRO A 17 -7.06 21.55 -16.35
C PRO A 17 -7.30 20.26 -15.55
N SER A 18 -8.51 19.70 -15.64
CA SER A 18 -8.89 18.44 -14.95
C SER A 18 -7.93 17.28 -15.27
N LEU A 19 -7.40 17.26 -16.48
CA LEU A 19 -6.37 16.31 -16.89
C LEU A 19 -5.09 16.42 -16.03
N GLU A 20 -4.63 17.64 -15.78
CA GLU A 20 -3.45 17.89 -14.96
C GLU A 20 -3.73 17.54 -13.49
N GLN A 21 -4.94 17.80 -12.99
CA GLN A 21 -5.37 17.38 -11.65
C GLN A 21 -5.30 15.86 -11.49
N LYS A 22 -5.88 15.11 -12.44
CA LYS A 22 -5.83 13.63 -12.45
C LYS A 22 -4.39 13.11 -12.52
N ARG A 23 -3.53 13.72 -13.36
CA ARG A 23 -2.11 13.35 -13.47
C ARG A 23 -1.37 13.51 -12.15
N ARG A 24 -1.57 14.62 -11.44
CA ARG A 24 -0.95 14.87 -10.13
C ARG A 24 -1.42 13.85 -9.09
N LYS A 25 -2.71 13.54 -9.06
CA LYS A 25 -3.28 12.49 -8.20
C LYS A 25 -2.64 11.13 -8.47
N ARG A 26 -2.55 10.71 -9.74
CA ARG A 26 -1.89 9.44 -10.12
C ARG A 26 -0.41 9.43 -9.70
N LEU A 27 0.30 10.54 -9.89
CA LEU A 27 1.71 10.66 -9.53
C LEU A 27 1.92 10.58 -8.01
N TRP A 28 1.05 11.22 -7.23
CA TRP A 28 1.06 11.11 -5.78
C TRP A 28 0.90 9.66 -5.32
N TRP A 29 -0.12 8.97 -5.83
CA TRP A 29 -0.37 7.58 -5.47
C TRP A 29 0.77 6.64 -5.92
N ALA A 30 1.40 6.90 -7.06
CA ALA A 30 2.59 6.15 -7.48
C ALA A 30 3.76 6.31 -6.49
N VAL A 31 4.01 7.54 -6.00
CA VAL A 31 5.02 7.82 -4.98
C VAL A 31 4.65 7.17 -3.64
N TYR A 32 3.37 7.23 -3.26
CA TYR A 32 2.86 6.63 -2.03
C TYR A 32 3.06 5.12 -2.00
N VAL A 33 2.60 4.43 -3.04
CA VAL A 33 2.78 2.98 -3.23
C VAL A 33 4.28 2.66 -3.16
N TYR A 34 5.10 3.34 -3.95
CA TYR A 34 6.54 3.09 -3.96
C TYR A 34 7.19 3.22 -2.58
N ASP A 35 6.88 4.27 -1.81
CA ASP A 35 7.42 4.46 -0.47
C ASP A 35 7.05 3.30 0.47
N LYS A 36 5.77 2.91 0.51
CA LYS A 36 5.29 1.87 1.44
C LYS A 36 5.85 0.48 1.11
N TRP A 37 5.87 0.11 -0.17
CA TRP A 37 6.38 -1.18 -0.60
C TRP A 37 7.90 -1.29 -0.47
N PHE A 38 8.63 -0.18 -0.69
CA PHE A 38 10.07 -0.15 -0.47
C PHE A 38 10.45 -0.33 1.01
N LEU A 39 9.64 0.21 1.93
CA LEU A 39 9.81 -0.03 3.38
C LEU A 39 9.58 -1.50 3.74
N LEU A 40 8.51 -2.11 3.21
CA LEU A 40 8.24 -3.54 3.43
C LEU A 40 9.40 -4.40 2.93
N LEU A 41 9.92 -4.13 1.73
CA LEU A 41 11.06 -4.87 1.18
C LEU A 41 12.29 -4.74 2.08
N GLY A 42 12.55 -3.53 2.60
CA GLY A 42 13.61 -3.29 3.57
C GLY A 42 13.44 -4.10 4.87
N LEU A 43 12.21 -4.22 5.38
CA LEU A 43 11.90 -5.03 6.55
C LEU A 43 12.09 -6.53 6.29
N MET A 44 11.60 -7.05 5.16
CA MET A 44 11.79 -8.47 4.80
C MET A 44 13.27 -8.83 4.67
N HIS A 45 14.06 -7.95 4.07
CA HIS A 45 15.50 -8.16 3.93
C HIS A 45 16.21 -8.16 5.30
N GLY A 46 15.83 -7.23 6.18
CA GLY A 46 16.30 -7.20 7.57
C GLY A 46 15.91 -8.41 8.41
N LEU A 47 14.83 -9.09 8.05
CA LEU A 47 14.38 -10.35 8.64
C LEU A 47 15.02 -11.59 7.98
N ASN A 48 15.99 -11.42 7.07
CA ASN A 48 16.62 -12.48 6.26
C ASN A 48 15.64 -13.28 5.39
N LEU A 49 14.45 -12.74 5.09
CA LEU A 49 13.44 -13.43 4.28
C LEU A 49 13.71 -13.33 2.76
N THR A 50 14.65 -12.49 2.32
CA THR A 50 15.05 -12.33 0.90
C THR A 50 16.57 -12.48 0.71
N PRO A 51 17.09 -13.71 0.52
CA PRO A 51 18.54 -13.97 0.44
C PRO A 51 19.23 -13.46 -0.83
N ILE A 52 18.48 -12.89 -1.79
CA ILE A 52 18.93 -12.66 -3.18
C ILE A 52 19.45 -11.22 -3.42
N LEU A 53 19.10 -10.26 -2.56
CA LEU A 53 19.56 -8.87 -2.68
C LEU A 53 20.73 -8.57 -1.72
N PRO A 54 21.71 -7.73 -2.11
CA PRO A 54 22.81 -7.37 -1.22
C PRO A 54 22.32 -6.59 0.01
N ARG A 55 22.84 -6.95 1.21
CA ARG A 55 22.54 -6.32 2.52
C ARG A 55 22.80 -4.81 2.60
N SER A 56 23.54 -4.25 1.65
CA SER A 56 23.81 -2.80 1.57
C SER A 56 22.76 -2.00 0.79
N ALA A 57 21.82 -2.66 0.11
CA ALA A 57 20.88 -2.01 -0.81
C ALA A 57 19.49 -1.72 -0.21
N THR A 58 19.22 -2.17 1.01
CA THR A 58 17.88 -2.16 1.60
C THR A 58 17.79 -1.23 2.79
N ALA A 59 16.66 -0.52 2.87
CA ALA A 59 16.34 0.57 3.79
C ALA A 59 16.24 0.15 5.27
N LEU A 60 17.24 -0.53 5.81
CA LEU A 60 17.36 -0.85 7.23
C LEU A 60 17.40 0.47 8.03
N GLY A 61 16.25 0.87 8.55
CA GLY A 61 16.10 2.04 9.41
C GLY A 61 15.65 3.34 8.75
N ARG A 62 15.28 3.35 7.46
CA ARG A 62 14.69 4.56 6.87
C ARG A 62 13.23 4.73 7.37
N PRO A 63 12.85 5.88 7.96
CA PRO A 63 11.45 6.16 8.23
C PRO A 63 10.68 6.31 6.92
N SER A 64 9.36 6.12 6.96
CA SER A 64 8.49 6.46 5.83
C SER A 64 8.70 7.93 5.47
N LEU A 65 9.00 8.20 4.21
CA LEU A 65 9.12 9.58 3.76
C LEU A 65 7.76 10.23 3.59
N VAL A 66 6.75 9.42 3.25
CA VAL A 66 5.39 9.89 3.01
C VAL A 66 4.57 9.65 4.26
N ASP A 67 4.29 10.72 4.99
CA ASP A 67 3.42 10.66 6.15
C ASP A 67 1.96 10.89 5.79
N ASP A 68 1.09 9.98 6.25
CA ASP A 68 -0.36 10.05 5.96
C ASP A 68 -1.05 11.27 6.59
N SER A 69 -0.48 11.92 7.63
CA SER A 69 -1.08 13.15 8.20
C SER A 69 -0.83 14.38 7.35
N GLN A 70 0.12 14.29 6.41
CA GLN A 70 0.55 15.40 5.56
C GLN A 70 -0.01 15.26 4.14
N MET A 71 -1.07 14.48 3.94
CA MET A 71 -1.74 14.33 2.65
C MET A 71 -3.23 14.60 2.74
N ASP A 72 -3.77 15.23 1.69
CA ASP A 72 -5.20 15.54 1.52
C ASP A 72 -5.76 14.93 0.22
N VAL A 73 -4.97 14.09 -0.46
CA VAL A 73 -5.35 13.51 -1.74
C VAL A 73 -6.35 12.38 -1.54
N GLU A 74 -7.49 12.46 -2.22
CA GLU A 74 -8.51 11.42 -2.20
C GLU A 74 -8.02 10.05 -2.70
N PRO A 75 -8.68 8.95 -2.31
CA PRO A 75 -8.42 7.61 -2.84
C PRO A 75 -8.38 7.57 -4.36
N LEU A 76 -7.43 6.84 -4.91
CA LEU A 76 -7.29 6.65 -6.36
C LEU A 76 -8.48 5.86 -6.90
N LEU A 77 -9.12 6.37 -7.95
CA LEU A 77 -10.26 5.74 -8.62
C LEU A 77 -9.91 5.39 -10.06
N GLU A 78 -10.63 4.44 -10.65
CA GLU A 78 -10.47 4.05 -12.05
C GLU A 78 -10.73 5.23 -13.01
N SER A 79 -11.67 6.11 -12.65
CA SER A 79 -11.99 7.33 -13.38
C SER A 79 -10.84 8.34 -13.44
N ASP A 80 -9.85 8.23 -12.53
CA ASP A 80 -8.65 9.05 -12.56
C ASP A 80 -7.72 8.67 -13.72
N PHE A 81 -7.87 7.49 -14.31
CA PHE A 81 -7.10 7.04 -15.48
C PHE A 81 -7.81 7.29 -16.81
N MET A 82 -9.13 7.46 -16.78
CA MET A 82 -9.93 7.69 -17.98
C MET A 82 -9.81 9.15 -18.44
N GLU A 83 -9.36 9.35 -19.69
CA GLU A 83 -9.33 10.63 -20.40
C GLU A 83 -10.53 10.71 -21.35
N GLY A 84 -11.30 11.81 -21.27
CA GLY A 84 -12.35 12.12 -22.24
C GLY A 84 -13.75 11.68 -21.83
N ASN A 85 -14.73 12.49 -22.24
CA ASN A 85 -16.15 12.19 -22.22
C ASN A 85 -16.39 11.05 -23.21
N CYS A 86 -16.27 9.80 -22.78
CA CYS A 86 -16.77 8.66 -23.55
C CYS A 86 -18.30 8.70 -23.43
N ASP A 87 -18.92 9.47 -24.31
CA ASP A 87 -20.37 9.49 -24.50
C ASP A 87 -20.87 8.05 -24.73
N GLY A 88 -21.44 7.45 -23.69
CA GLY A 88 -22.33 6.30 -23.76
C GLY A 88 -21.75 4.95 -24.22
N VAL A 89 -20.43 4.80 -24.41
CA VAL A 89 -19.83 3.49 -24.68
C VAL A 89 -19.28 2.92 -23.39
N GLU A 90 -19.92 1.87 -22.85
CA GLU A 90 -19.37 1.00 -21.81
C GLU A 90 -18.04 0.42 -22.31
N THR A 91 -16.96 1.16 -22.11
CA THR A 91 -15.63 0.71 -22.46
C THR A 91 -15.12 -0.02 -21.22
N ASP A 92 -14.90 -1.33 -21.36
CA ASP A 92 -14.34 -2.15 -20.29
C ASP A 92 -13.08 -1.48 -19.72
N VAL A 93 -13.04 -1.28 -18.41
CA VAL A 93 -11.95 -0.56 -17.76
C VAL A 93 -10.69 -1.42 -17.90
N PRO A 94 -9.60 -0.89 -18.49
CA PRO A 94 -8.37 -1.64 -18.63
C PRO A 94 -7.89 -2.21 -17.29
N LEU A 95 -7.54 -3.51 -17.30
CA LEU A 95 -7.09 -4.24 -16.11
C LEU A 95 -5.99 -3.50 -15.34
N GLN A 96 -5.09 -2.81 -16.04
CA GLN A 96 -3.97 -2.09 -15.45
C GLN A 96 -4.44 -0.97 -14.51
N TYR A 97 -5.57 -0.32 -14.80
CA TYR A 97 -6.12 0.73 -13.95
C TYR A 97 -6.71 0.13 -12.68
N ARG A 98 -7.46 -0.97 -12.82
CA ARG A 98 -8.00 -1.74 -11.69
C ARG A 98 -6.87 -2.23 -10.78
N THR A 99 -5.81 -2.81 -11.35
CA THR A 99 -4.63 -3.24 -10.60
C THR A 99 -3.94 -2.06 -9.90
N SER A 100 -3.82 -0.90 -10.55
CA SER A 100 -3.20 0.29 -9.94
C SER A 100 -4.02 0.83 -8.77
N VAL A 101 -5.34 0.82 -8.88
CA VAL A 101 -6.27 1.21 -7.82
C VAL A 101 -6.21 0.23 -6.65
N SER A 102 -6.24 -1.08 -6.92
CA SER A 102 -6.11 -2.12 -5.90
C SER A 102 -4.75 -2.05 -5.19
N MET A 103 -3.67 -1.76 -5.91
CA MET A 103 -2.34 -1.57 -5.30
C MET A 103 -2.30 -0.32 -4.41
N ALA A 104 -2.95 0.76 -4.82
CA ALA A 104 -3.07 1.96 -3.99
C ALA A 104 -3.84 1.68 -2.69
N SER A 105 -4.97 0.97 -2.76
CA SER A 105 -5.76 0.63 -1.58
C SER A 105 -5.03 -0.34 -0.64
N LEU A 106 -4.35 -1.35 -1.17
CA LEU A 106 -3.51 -2.25 -0.35
C LEU A 106 -2.37 -1.50 0.34
N SER A 107 -1.81 -0.48 -0.31
CA SER A 107 -0.74 0.34 0.28
C SER A 107 -1.19 1.14 1.50
N ILE A 108 -2.48 1.46 1.61
CA ILE A 108 -3.07 2.12 2.80
C ILE A 108 -3.09 1.14 3.97
N ILE A 109 -3.55 -0.09 3.74
CA ILE A 109 -3.52 -1.17 4.75
C ILE A 109 -2.08 -1.44 5.19
N LEU A 110 -1.15 -1.49 4.23
CA LEU A 110 0.26 -1.64 4.51
C LEU A 110 0.81 -0.47 5.35
N SER A 111 0.42 0.76 5.06
CA SER A 111 0.83 1.93 5.88
C SER A 111 0.39 1.78 7.33
N ASP A 112 -0.86 1.37 7.55
CA ASP A 112 -1.40 1.15 8.90
C ASP A 112 -0.65 0.02 9.63
N LEU A 113 -0.38 -1.09 8.95
CA LEU A 113 0.43 -2.19 9.49
C LEU A 113 1.85 -1.72 9.88
N LEU A 114 2.51 -0.97 8.99
CA LEU A 114 3.85 -0.44 9.23
C LEU A 114 3.85 0.52 10.43
N LYS A 115 2.84 1.40 10.52
CA LYS A 115 2.67 2.32 11.64
C LYS A 115 2.42 1.60 12.96
N THR A 116 1.52 0.61 12.93
CA THR A 116 1.09 -0.14 14.12
C THR A 116 2.18 -1.01 14.69
N PHE A 117 2.96 -1.72 13.86
CA PHE A 117 3.93 -2.71 14.38
C PHE A 117 5.41 -2.36 14.15
N TYR A 118 5.72 -1.61 13.09
CA TYR A 118 7.08 -1.49 12.61
C TYR A 118 7.74 -0.14 12.85
N THR A 119 7.02 0.87 13.33
CA THR A 119 7.65 2.13 13.76
C THR A 119 8.39 1.97 15.08
N ILE A 120 9.45 2.78 15.27
CA ILE A 120 10.24 2.79 16.51
C ILE A 120 9.34 3.11 17.72
N LYS A 121 8.44 4.09 17.58
CA LYS A 121 7.51 4.49 18.63
C LYS A 121 6.57 3.35 19.00
N SER A 122 5.98 2.69 18.02
CA SER A 122 5.10 1.56 18.28
C SER A 122 5.84 0.41 18.95
N LYS A 123 7.03 0.03 18.47
CA LYS A 123 7.86 -0.99 19.14
C LYS A 123 8.15 -0.64 20.61
N GLN A 124 8.49 0.60 20.90
CA GLN A 124 8.71 1.06 22.28
C GLN A 124 7.44 0.98 23.12
N GLU A 125 6.29 1.34 22.55
CA GLU A 125 4.99 1.26 23.21
C GLU A 125 4.61 -0.20 23.53
N TRP A 126 4.78 -1.11 22.57
CA TRP A 126 4.52 -2.53 22.75
C TRP A 126 5.42 -3.16 23.81
N LEU A 127 6.70 -2.78 23.84
CA LEU A 127 7.66 -3.22 24.87
C LEU A 127 7.29 -2.73 26.27
N LYS A 128 6.71 -1.53 26.40
CA LYS A 128 6.29 -0.96 27.69
C LYS A 128 5.03 -1.60 28.23
N HIS A 129 4.01 -1.77 27.40
CA HIS A 129 2.69 -2.18 27.88
C HIS A 129 2.50 -3.69 27.99
N ARG A 130 3.33 -4.52 27.32
CA ARG A 130 3.26 -6.01 27.31
C ARG A 130 1.83 -6.59 27.24
N SER A 131 0.90 -5.87 26.61
CA SER A 131 -0.51 -6.30 26.54
C SER A 131 -0.69 -7.12 25.26
N ALA A 132 -0.66 -8.44 25.42
CA ALA A 132 -0.91 -9.38 24.33
C ALA A 132 -2.31 -9.19 23.74
N GLU A 133 -3.32 -8.92 24.57
CA GLU A 133 -4.71 -8.69 24.13
C GLU A 133 -4.82 -7.53 23.13
N LYS A 134 -4.16 -6.39 23.43
CA LYS A 134 -4.16 -5.23 22.53
C LYS A 134 -3.46 -5.57 21.21
N LEU A 135 -2.34 -6.29 21.25
CA LEU A 135 -1.63 -6.73 20.05
C LEU A 135 -2.50 -7.65 19.17
N PHE A 136 -3.16 -8.64 19.77
CA PHE A 136 -4.07 -9.54 19.06
C PHE A 136 -5.27 -8.79 18.48
N SER A 137 -5.81 -7.80 19.18
CA SER A 137 -6.92 -6.99 18.68
C SER A 137 -6.55 -6.17 17.43
N GLU A 138 -5.35 -5.57 17.41
CA GLU A 138 -4.85 -4.82 16.25
C GLU A 138 -4.50 -5.76 15.09
N TYR A 139 -3.90 -6.90 15.39
CA TYR A 139 -3.65 -7.95 14.39
C TYR A 139 -4.96 -8.39 13.74
N ALA A 140 -5.97 -8.77 14.54
CA ALA A 140 -7.25 -9.24 14.03
C ALA A 140 -7.99 -8.18 13.24
N ARG A 141 -7.81 -6.89 13.57
CA ARG A 141 -8.35 -5.77 12.80
C ARG A 141 -7.70 -5.70 11.41
N LEU A 142 -6.38 -5.74 11.34
CA LEU A 142 -5.63 -5.70 10.08
C LEU A 142 -5.86 -6.94 9.22
N ASP A 143 -5.94 -8.11 9.84
CA ASP A 143 -6.26 -9.39 9.18
C ASP A 143 -7.65 -9.32 8.52
N ARG A 144 -8.68 -8.86 9.25
CA ARG A 144 -10.02 -8.63 8.68
C ARG A 144 -10.01 -7.64 7.50
N SER A 145 -9.29 -6.53 7.64
CA SER A 145 -9.16 -5.55 6.54
C SER A 145 -8.48 -6.14 5.32
N LEU A 146 -7.47 -7.00 5.51
CA LEU A 146 -6.76 -7.67 4.42
C LEU A 146 -7.65 -8.72 3.74
N THR A 147 -8.41 -9.51 4.51
CA THR A 147 -9.35 -10.50 3.95
C THR A 147 -10.47 -9.83 3.17
N SER A 148 -11.08 -8.76 3.69
CA SER A 148 -12.10 -8.00 2.95
C SER A 148 -11.52 -7.40 1.67
N TRP A 149 -10.30 -6.86 1.71
CA TRP A 149 -9.63 -6.38 0.51
C TRP A 149 -9.34 -7.50 -0.50
N GLU A 150 -8.92 -8.67 -0.04
CA GLU A 150 -8.67 -9.83 -0.90
C GLU A 150 -9.94 -10.24 -1.65
N GLU A 151 -11.07 -10.33 -0.94
CA GLU A 151 -12.37 -10.67 -1.52
C GLU A 151 -12.87 -9.63 -2.53
N GLU A 152 -12.75 -8.35 -2.18
CA GLU A 152 -13.30 -7.24 -2.97
C GLU A 152 -12.42 -6.85 -4.16
N SER A 153 -11.10 -6.95 -4.02
CA SER A 153 -10.14 -6.47 -5.02
C SER A 153 -9.33 -7.58 -5.67
N LEU A 154 -8.75 -8.52 -4.90
CA LEU A 154 -7.81 -9.50 -5.44
C LEU A 154 -8.52 -10.63 -6.20
N ILE A 155 -9.59 -11.21 -5.63
CA ILE A 155 -10.33 -12.32 -6.27
C ILE A 155 -10.85 -11.90 -7.66
N PRO A 156 -11.50 -10.74 -7.85
CA PRO A 156 -11.95 -10.30 -9.17
C PRO A 156 -10.80 -10.07 -10.17
N LEU A 157 -9.63 -9.63 -9.70
CA LEU A 157 -8.46 -9.44 -10.55
C LEU A 157 -7.85 -10.77 -11.01
N LEU A 158 -7.78 -11.77 -10.12
CA LEU A 158 -7.25 -13.10 -10.42
C LEU A 158 -8.08 -13.88 -11.45
N GLN A 159 -9.36 -13.57 -11.59
CA GLN A 159 -10.25 -14.20 -12.57
C GLN A 159 -9.95 -13.74 -14.01
N VAL A 160 -9.26 -12.62 -14.20
CA VAL A 160 -8.96 -12.04 -15.51
C VAL A 160 -7.54 -12.42 -15.94
N ARG A 161 -7.38 -13.44 -16.77
CA ARG A 161 -6.08 -13.72 -17.41
C ARG A 161 -5.82 -12.73 -18.54
N ALA A 162 -4.94 -11.75 -18.33
CA ALA A 162 -4.49 -10.82 -19.36
C ALA A 162 -2.96 -10.91 -19.58
N TYR A 163 -2.51 -10.64 -20.81
CA TYR A 163 -1.10 -10.53 -21.17
C TYR A 163 -0.82 -9.15 -21.80
N PRO A 164 0.25 -8.43 -21.41
CA PRO A 164 1.17 -8.75 -20.30
C PRO A 164 0.44 -8.74 -18.94
N ASP A 165 0.92 -9.53 -17.98
CA ASP A 165 0.24 -9.81 -16.70
C ASP A 165 0.58 -8.75 -15.62
N PRO A 166 -0.26 -7.73 -15.36
CA PRO A 166 -0.06 -6.81 -14.25
C PRO A 166 -0.39 -7.46 -12.88
N ILE A 167 -1.08 -8.60 -12.87
CA ILE A 167 -1.53 -9.32 -11.67
C ILE A 167 -0.36 -10.07 -11.02
N GLY A 168 0.57 -10.57 -11.84
CA GLY A 168 1.81 -11.19 -11.37
C GLY A 168 2.59 -10.29 -10.40
N THR A 169 2.54 -8.96 -10.57
CA THR A 169 3.16 -8.01 -9.63
C THR A 169 2.35 -7.90 -8.33
N SER A 170 1.01 -7.84 -8.40
CA SER A 170 0.13 -7.73 -7.22
C SER A 170 0.12 -8.99 -6.36
N HIS A 171 0.14 -10.18 -6.96
CA HIS A 171 0.26 -11.46 -6.25
C HIS A 171 1.65 -11.61 -5.59
N LEU A 172 2.73 -11.19 -6.26
CA LEU A 172 4.06 -11.13 -5.66
C LEU A 172 4.16 -10.16 -4.47
N PHE A 173 3.27 -9.18 -4.40
CA PHE A 173 3.21 -8.18 -3.35
C PHE A 173 2.30 -8.60 -2.18
N PHE A 174 1.22 -9.35 -2.45
CA PHE A 174 0.32 -9.88 -1.40
C PHE A 174 1.00 -10.90 -0.49
N VAL A 175 1.71 -11.88 -1.06
CA VAL A 175 2.37 -12.97 -0.30
C VAL A 175 3.34 -12.43 0.78
N PRO A 176 4.17 -11.41 0.50
CA PRO A 176 4.96 -10.75 1.53
C PRO A 176 4.19 -10.14 2.69
N VAL A 177 3.02 -9.54 2.43
CA VAL A 177 2.22 -8.88 3.48
C VAL A 177 1.61 -9.94 4.40
N THR A 178 1.10 -11.04 3.84
CA THR A 178 0.54 -12.15 4.62
C THR A 178 1.62 -12.93 5.39
N ASP A 179 2.80 -13.13 4.82
CA ASP A 179 3.92 -13.76 5.54
C ASP A 179 4.37 -12.91 6.74
N ILE A 180 4.38 -11.58 6.58
CA ILE A 180 4.71 -10.66 7.66
C ILE A 180 3.66 -10.71 8.77
N THR A 181 2.36 -10.65 8.44
CA THR A 181 1.29 -10.76 9.45
C THR A 181 1.39 -12.10 10.17
N GLN A 182 1.51 -13.22 9.46
CA GLN A 182 1.63 -14.54 10.07
C GLN A 182 2.90 -14.71 10.93
N SER A 183 4.00 -14.05 10.56
CA SER A 183 5.24 -14.07 11.36
C SER A 183 5.08 -13.37 12.73
N LEU A 184 4.25 -12.32 12.80
CA LEU A 184 3.93 -11.64 14.05
C LEU A 184 3.14 -12.55 14.99
N THR A 185 2.25 -13.38 14.44
CA THR A 185 1.49 -14.39 15.20
C THR A 185 2.39 -15.48 15.80
N ARG A 186 3.47 -15.86 15.11
CA ARG A 186 4.45 -16.85 15.62
C ARG A 186 5.41 -16.30 16.67
N GLN A 187 5.61 -14.98 16.72
CA GLN A 187 6.45 -14.32 17.73
C GLN A 187 5.67 -13.93 18.99
N ALA A 188 4.34 -14.09 18.99
CA ALA A 188 3.56 -13.97 20.21
C ALA A 188 3.97 -15.10 21.17
N PRO A 189 4.39 -14.79 22.42
CA PRO A 189 4.80 -15.82 23.37
C PRO A 189 3.63 -16.76 23.61
N SER A 190 3.87 -18.06 23.40
CA SER A 190 3.00 -19.12 23.89
C SER A 190 2.93 -18.99 25.41
N TYR A 191 1.77 -18.58 25.92
CA TYR A 191 1.45 -18.69 27.33
C TYR A 191 0.93 -20.10 27.63
#